data_AF-A0AAD9Z4L9-F1
#
_entry.id   AF-A0AAD9Z4L9-F1
#
_cell.length_a   1.000
_cell.length_b   1.000
_cell.length_c   1.000
_cell.angle_alpha   90.00
_cell.angle_beta   90.00
_cell.angle_gamma   90.00
#
_symmetry.space_group_name_H-M   'P 1'
#
loop_
_entity.id
_entity.type
_entity.pdbx_description
1 polymer ?
#
loop_
_entity_poly.entity_id
_entity_poly.type
_entity_poly.pdbx_seq_one_letter_code
_entity_poly.pdbx_strand_id
1 'polypeptide(L)'
;MYERMEHLQESEDISLPTKAHLDCAHLELRARIHEVEGALSTFYFDDAHFSQEDMSPTVRGASDRFRKFLKQYYEKEYQSWPIKRGQPGVWLDRTIVNRLQQDFAALYEYIVDRNVIWNDDIDIGDRSKRYLLKSVTNRNFGLDAEDFRMLGVFQNLDCRLNTSDIPHPYPLLPLSIPAPAPSKKLTFRGKKPDKVRESCIAHAYAEASNAFQLSRNYAENDLAKAFIRFEEADQPSEVDPREARRERWIIVYCVMQTIAGISVDVPHLSFKGDVSYFLNARLAGLPPWSPTDKIFMDASCEQSHCWTTAEMWASNNYDSLSSLNRSNSDANTERLESRPLSPESQSSSLSFFDSGNPTPIGLLEAKGGL
;
A
#
# COMPACT_ATOMS: atom_id res chain seq x y z
N MET A 1 10.19 -25.46 -12.45
CA MET A 1 10.59 -25.23 -13.86
C MET A 1 12.03 -25.69 -14.04
N TYR A 2 12.97 -25.20 -13.22
CA TYR A 2 14.36 -25.63 -13.25
C TYR A 2 14.57 -27.16 -13.18
N GLU A 3 14.00 -27.84 -12.19
CA GLU A 3 14.06 -29.31 -12.09
C GLU A 3 13.57 -30.06 -13.34
N ARG A 4 12.61 -29.48 -14.08
CA ARG A 4 12.11 -30.09 -15.33
C ARG A 4 13.07 -29.85 -16.49
N MET A 5 13.84 -28.76 -16.44
CA MET A 5 14.85 -28.43 -17.46
C MET A 5 15.98 -29.44 -17.45
N GLU A 6 16.43 -29.89 -16.28
CA GLU A 6 17.51 -30.88 -16.14
C GLU A 6 17.18 -32.23 -16.79
N HIS A 7 15.88 -32.54 -16.94
CA HIS A 7 15.42 -33.77 -17.57
C HIS A 7 15.26 -33.66 -19.09
N LEU A 8 15.48 -32.48 -19.68
CA LEU A 8 15.44 -32.29 -21.14
C LEU A 8 16.80 -32.67 -21.75
N GLN A 9 16.79 -33.32 -22.92
CA GLN A 9 18.01 -33.64 -23.66
C GLN A 9 18.81 -32.39 -24.04
N GLU A 10 18.11 -31.29 -24.34
CA GLU A 10 18.67 -29.98 -24.67
C GLU A 10 19.46 -29.35 -23.51
N SER A 11 19.31 -29.87 -22.28
CA SER A 11 20.11 -29.42 -21.14
C SER A 11 21.58 -29.81 -21.26
N GLU A 12 21.93 -30.79 -22.09
CA GLU A 12 23.32 -31.20 -22.35
C GLU A 12 24.10 -30.11 -23.10
N ASP A 13 23.42 -29.29 -23.91
CA ASP A 13 24.02 -28.21 -24.71
C ASP A 13 24.29 -26.92 -23.90
N ILE A 14 23.83 -26.85 -22.65
CA ILE A 14 23.99 -25.68 -21.78
C ILE A 14 25.36 -25.73 -21.09
N SER A 15 26.12 -24.64 -21.21
CA SER A 15 27.45 -24.52 -20.58
C SER A 15 27.40 -24.68 -19.05
N LEU A 16 28.44 -25.28 -18.45
CA LEU A 16 28.55 -25.43 -16.99
C LEU A 16 28.40 -24.10 -16.23
N PRO A 17 29.02 -22.98 -16.65
CA PRO A 17 28.78 -21.69 -16.03
C PRO A 17 27.31 -21.28 -16.08
N THR A 18 26.62 -21.46 -17.21
CA THR A 18 25.20 -21.11 -17.33
C THR A 18 24.33 -21.94 -16.40
N LYS A 19 24.59 -23.26 -16.29
CA LYS A 19 23.89 -24.14 -15.34
C LYS A 19 24.05 -23.63 -13.90
N ALA A 20 25.29 -23.31 -13.50
CA ALA A 20 25.55 -22.77 -12.16
C ALA A 20 24.81 -21.45 -11.87
N HIS A 21 24.68 -20.54 -12.86
CA HIS A 21 23.89 -19.32 -12.67
C HIS A 21 22.39 -19.62 -12.52
N LEU A 22 21.86 -20.57 -13.31
CA LEU A 22 20.46 -20.99 -13.21
C LEU A 22 20.18 -21.69 -11.87
N ASP A 23 21.09 -22.54 -11.39
CA ASP A 23 21.04 -23.16 -10.05
C ASP A 23 20.97 -22.10 -8.95
N CYS A 24 21.89 -21.12 -8.97
CA CYS A 24 21.91 -20.04 -8.00
C CYS A 24 20.60 -19.24 -7.99
N ALA A 25 20.12 -18.83 -9.16
CA ALA A 25 18.86 -18.10 -9.29
C ALA A 25 17.65 -18.94 -8.83
N HIS A 26 17.66 -20.25 -9.12
CA HIS A 26 16.62 -21.16 -8.67
C HIS A 26 16.60 -21.32 -7.15
N LEU A 27 17.76 -21.54 -6.52
CA LEU A 27 17.88 -21.69 -5.07
C LEU A 27 17.49 -20.42 -4.33
N GLU A 28 17.92 -19.26 -4.82
CA GLU A 28 17.53 -17.96 -4.26
C GLU A 28 16.01 -17.75 -4.33
N LEU A 29 15.41 -17.99 -5.50
CA LEU A 29 13.97 -17.88 -5.67
C LEU A 29 13.22 -18.87 -4.75
N ARG A 30 13.71 -20.11 -4.63
CA ARG A 30 13.10 -21.12 -3.78
C ARG A 30 13.15 -20.74 -2.30
N ALA A 31 14.26 -20.16 -1.85
CA ALA A 31 14.41 -19.66 -0.48
C ALA A 31 13.37 -18.56 -0.16
N ARG A 32 13.21 -17.58 -1.07
CA ARG A 32 12.17 -16.54 -0.92
C ARG A 32 10.75 -17.12 -0.88
N ILE A 33 10.45 -18.06 -1.78
CA ILE A 33 9.14 -18.73 -1.79
C ILE A 33 8.93 -19.48 -0.46
N HIS A 34 9.94 -20.18 0.05
CA HIS A 34 9.83 -20.96 1.29
C HIS A 34 9.52 -20.08 2.51
N GLU A 35 10.14 -18.90 2.61
CA GLU A 35 9.84 -17.93 3.66
C GLU A 35 8.38 -17.47 3.59
N VAL A 36 7.90 -17.15 2.39
CA VAL A 36 6.50 -16.75 2.15
C VAL A 36 5.53 -17.91 2.44
N GLU A 37 5.87 -19.14 2.07
CA GLU A 37 5.09 -20.34 2.39
C GLU A 37 4.93 -20.54 3.90
N GLY A 38 6.01 -20.34 4.66
CA GLY A 38 5.99 -20.39 6.11
C GLY A 38 5.02 -19.38 6.71
N ALA A 39 5.16 -18.11 6.34
CA ALA A 39 4.32 -17.02 6.86
C ALA A 39 2.83 -17.18 6.49
N LEU A 40 2.53 -17.51 5.24
CA LEU A 40 1.15 -17.62 4.76
C LEU A 40 0.44 -18.89 5.22
N SER A 41 1.18 -19.94 5.58
CA SER A 41 0.57 -21.18 6.11
C SER A 41 -0.24 -20.91 7.39
N THR A 42 0.24 -19.98 8.21
CA THR A 42 -0.35 -19.66 9.51
C THR A 42 -1.00 -18.27 9.55
N PHE A 43 -0.73 -17.41 8.56
CA PHE A 43 -1.01 -15.96 8.61
C PHE A 43 -0.42 -15.31 9.86
N TYR A 44 0.72 -15.83 10.30
CA TYR A 44 1.43 -15.41 11.49
C TYR A 44 2.77 -14.84 11.06
N PHE A 45 3.10 -13.67 11.61
CA PHE A 45 4.29 -12.92 11.27
C PHE A 45 5.00 -12.57 12.57
N ASP A 46 6.22 -13.08 12.77
CA ASP A 46 6.96 -12.95 14.02
C ASP A 46 7.19 -11.48 14.39
N ASP A 47 7.43 -10.61 13.40
CA ASP A 47 7.60 -9.16 13.60
C ASP A 47 6.37 -8.51 14.22
N ALA A 48 5.17 -9.00 13.88
CA ALA A 48 3.91 -8.55 14.47
C ALA A 48 3.74 -9.05 15.92
N HIS A 49 4.40 -10.14 16.29
CA HIS A 49 4.28 -10.76 17.60
C HIS A 49 5.18 -10.14 18.67
N PHE A 50 6.40 -9.67 18.33
CA PHE A 50 7.26 -8.96 19.29
C PHE A 50 6.57 -7.72 19.91
N SER A 51 5.57 -7.19 19.21
CA SER A 51 4.73 -6.10 19.68
C SER A 51 3.50 -6.55 20.49
N GLN A 52 3.13 -7.83 20.50
CA GLN A 52 1.90 -8.32 21.13
C GLN A 52 2.02 -8.72 22.61
N GLU A 53 3.23 -8.75 23.19
CA GLU A 53 3.45 -9.17 24.59
C GLU A 53 2.67 -8.29 25.59
N ASP A 54 2.57 -6.99 25.33
CA ASP A 54 1.88 -6.03 26.20
C ASP A 54 0.37 -5.86 25.92
N MET A 55 -0.17 -6.57 24.92
CA MET A 55 -1.55 -6.35 24.47
C MET A 55 -2.60 -6.91 25.45
N SER A 56 -3.81 -6.37 25.38
CA SER A 56 -4.97 -7.00 26.02
C SER A 56 -5.25 -8.38 25.39
N PRO A 57 -5.63 -9.40 26.19
CA PRO A 57 -6.09 -10.69 25.65
C PRO A 57 -7.24 -10.57 24.65
N THR A 58 -8.13 -9.57 24.82
CA THR A 58 -9.27 -9.36 23.91
C THR A 58 -8.83 -8.86 22.54
N VAL A 59 -7.79 -8.00 22.49
CA VAL A 59 -7.23 -7.48 21.25
C VAL A 59 -6.43 -8.56 20.52
N ARG A 60 -5.62 -9.35 21.25
CA ARG A 60 -4.98 -10.55 20.68
C ARG A 60 -6.02 -11.51 20.09
N GLY A 61 -7.12 -11.75 20.80
CA GLY A 61 -8.24 -12.55 20.32
C GLY A 61 -8.83 -12.06 18.99
N ALA A 62 -8.92 -10.75 18.77
CA ALA A 62 -9.38 -10.19 17.49
C ALA A 62 -8.44 -10.54 16.33
N SER A 63 -7.12 -10.45 16.54
CA SER A 63 -6.12 -10.82 15.54
C SER A 63 -6.18 -12.32 15.21
N ASP A 64 -6.33 -13.18 16.23
CA ASP A 64 -6.42 -14.64 16.05
C ASP A 64 -7.70 -15.07 15.35
N ARG A 65 -8.83 -14.42 15.65
CA ARG A 65 -10.09 -14.65 14.93
C ARG A 65 -9.97 -14.27 13.46
N PHE A 66 -9.28 -13.17 13.15
CA PHE A 66 -9.03 -12.78 11.74
C PHE A 66 -8.12 -13.77 11.01
N ARG A 67 -7.02 -14.22 11.64
CA ARG A 67 -6.16 -15.29 11.08
C ARG A 67 -6.95 -16.57 10.82
N LYS A 68 -7.81 -16.96 11.77
CA LYS A 68 -8.69 -18.13 11.63
C LYS A 68 -9.69 -17.94 10.48
N PHE A 69 -10.30 -16.77 10.36
CA PHE A 69 -11.17 -16.43 9.24
C PHE A 69 -10.46 -16.60 7.89
N LEU A 70 -9.25 -16.05 7.73
CA LEU A 70 -8.47 -16.17 6.50
C LEU A 70 -8.17 -17.63 6.15
N LYS A 71 -7.72 -18.42 7.14
CA LYS A 71 -7.50 -19.87 6.94
C LYS A 71 -8.76 -20.59 6.49
N GLN A 72 -9.89 -20.34 7.17
CA GLN A 72 -11.16 -20.98 6.84
C GLN A 72 -11.67 -20.57 5.46
N TYR A 73 -11.47 -19.31 5.06
CA TYR A 73 -11.83 -18.83 3.74
C TYR A 73 -11.05 -19.57 2.65
N TYR A 74 -9.72 -19.62 2.74
CA TYR A 74 -8.89 -20.28 1.73
C TYR A 74 -8.95 -21.81 1.82
N GLU A 75 -9.17 -22.39 2.99
CA GLU A 75 -9.44 -23.83 3.16
C GLU A 75 -10.73 -24.23 2.45
N LYS A 76 -11.77 -23.39 2.50
CA LYS A 76 -13.02 -23.64 1.76
C LYS A 76 -12.80 -23.57 0.24
N GLU A 77 -12.00 -22.62 -0.23
CA GLU A 77 -11.72 -22.43 -1.66
C GLU A 77 -10.83 -23.55 -2.23
N TYR A 78 -9.77 -23.91 -1.51
CA TYR A 78 -8.75 -24.85 -1.97
C TYR A 78 -8.84 -26.25 -1.34
N GLN A 79 -9.90 -26.53 -0.57
CA GLN A 79 -10.15 -27.76 0.20
C GLN A 79 -9.17 -28.05 1.34
N SER A 80 -8.01 -27.39 1.35
CA SER A 80 -7.01 -27.46 2.41
C SER A 80 -6.17 -26.18 2.41
N TRP A 81 -5.81 -25.70 3.59
CA TRP A 81 -4.84 -24.61 3.74
C TRP A 81 -3.79 -24.99 4.80
N PRO A 82 -2.49 -25.08 4.43
CA PRO A 82 -1.92 -25.03 3.08
C PRO A 82 -2.44 -26.10 2.11
N ILE A 83 -2.31 -25.85 0.81
CA ILE A 83 -2.72 -26.81 -0.23
C ILE A 83 -1.80 -28.04 -0.21
N LYS A 84 -2.38 -29.24 -0.16
CA LYS A 84 -1.61 -30.49 -0.20
C LYS A 84 -1.19 -30.82 -1.65
N ARG A 85 0.08 -30.58 -2.01
CA ARG A 85 0.64 -30.91 -3.35
C ARG A 85 1.61 -32.09 -3.38
N GLY A 86 1.57 -32.95 -2.37
CA GLY A 86 2.36 -34.20 -2.33
C GLY A 86 3.80 -34.05 -1.85
N GLN A 87 4.37 -32.84 -1.82
CA GLN A 87 5.65 -32.55 -1.16
C GLN A 87 5.45 -31.60 0.03
N PRO A 88 6.00 -31.92 1.22
CA PRO A 88 5.97 -31.01 2.37
C PRO A 88 6.66 -29.69 2.04
N GLY A 89 6.01 -28.57 2.38
CA GLY A 89 6.61 -27.24 2.18
C GLY A 89 6.74 -26.80 0.73
N VAL A 90 5.97 -27.39 -0.20
CA VAL A 90 5.83 -26.90 -1.58
C VAL A 90 4.35 -26.87 -1.92
N TRP A 91 3.70 -25.73 -1.69
CA TRP A 91 2.26 -25.58 -1.89
C TRP A 91 1.88 -24.28 -2.59
N LEU A 92 2.72 -23.24 -2.48
CA LEU A 92 2.51 -22.00 -3.21
C LEU A 92 2.96 -22.13 -4.66
N ASP A 93 2.15 -21.56 -5.54
CA ASP A 93 2.51 -21.33 -6.93
C ASP A 93 2.10 -19.91 -7.32
N ARG A 94 2.50 -19.51 -8.52
CA ARG A 94 2.24 -18.16 -9.02
C ARG A 94 0.75 -17.85 -9.09
N THR A 95 -0.09 -18.84 -9.43
CA THR A 95 -1.54 -18.65 -9.54
C THR A 95 -2.16 -18.32 -8.19
N ILE A 96 -1.79 -19.04 -7.14
CA ILE A 96 -2.27 -18.79 -5.78
C ILE A 96 -1.78 -17.42 -5.29
N VAL A 97 -0.50 -17.10 -5.49
CA VAL A 97 0.07 -15.82 -5.08
C VAL A 97 -0.61 -14.65 -5.78
N ASN A 98 -0.90 -14.76 -7.07
CA ASN A 98 -1.65 -13.74 -7.80
C ASN A 98 -3.08 -13.60 -7.28
N ARG A 99 -3.73 -14.71 -6.91
CA ARG A 99 -5.07 -14.66 -6.29
C ARG A 99 -5.01 -13.96 -4.92
N LEU A 100 -4.04 -14.31 -4.07
CA LEU A 100 -3.83 -13.66 -2.79
C LEU A 100 -3.56 -12.16 -2.96
N GLN A 101 -2.73 -11.79 -3.94
CA GLN A 101 -2.44 -10.39 -4.25
C GLN A 101 -3.71 -9.62 -4.61
N GLN A 102 -4.57 -10.18 -5.46
CA GLN A 102 -5.85 -9.56 -5.83
C GLN A 102 -6.81 -9.44 -4.65
N ASP A 103 -6.90 -10.48 -3.83
CA ASP A 103 -7.79 -10.52 -2.68
C ASP A 103 -7.35 -9.51 -1.59
N PHE A 104 -6.04 -9.44 -1.28
CA PHE A 104 -5.51 -8.50 -0.30
C PHE A 104 -5.41 -7.06 -0.84
N ALA A 105 -5.22 -6.88 -2.15
CA ALA A 105 -5.38 -5.59 -2.81
C ALA A 105 -6.80 -5.04 -2.62
N ALA A 106 -7.82 -5.89 -2.78
CA ALA A 106 -9.21 -5.50 -2.54
C ALA A 106 -9.45 -5.07 -1.09
N LEU A 107 -8.88 -5.82 -0.12
CA LEU A 107 -8.97 -5.47 1.29
C LEU A 107 -8.27 -4.15 1.61
N TYR A 108 -7.06 -3.95 1.07
CA TYR A 108 -6.33 -2.70 1.22
C TYR A 108 -7.13 -1.51 0.70
N GLU A 109 -7.60 -1.57 -0.55
CA GLU A 109 -8.44 -0.50 -1.09
C GLU A 109 -9.70 -0.25 -0.26
N TYR A 110 -10.28 -1.30 0.32
CA TYR A 110 -11.51 -1.23 1.10
C TYR A 110 -11.33 -0.48 2.43
N ILE A 111 -10.22 -0.69 3.14
CA ILE A 111 -10.02 -0.12 4.48
C ILE A 111 -8.90 0.91 4.61
N VAL A 112 -8.14 1.22 3.55
CA VAL A 112 -7.04 2.22 3.63
C VAL A 112 -7.54 3.65 3.82
N ASP A 113 -6.89 4.43 4.68
CA ASP A 113 -7.04 5.88 4.73
C ASP A 113 -6.07 6.53 3.73
N ARG A 114 -6.60 6.89 2.57
CA ARG A 114 -5.84 7.53 1.48
C ARG A 114 -5.27 8.90 1.85
N ASN A 115 -5.70 9.50 2.95
CA ASN A 115 -5.21 10.82 3.38
C ASN A 115 -4.00 10.72 4.29
N VAL A 116 -3.70 9.55 4.85
CA VAL A 116 -2.56 9.38 5.75
C VAL A 116 -1.39 8.79 4.97
N ILE A 117 -0.26 9.48 4.99
CA ILE A 117 0.95 9.13 4.23
C ILE A 117 2.18 9.14 5.14
N TRP A 118 3.26 8.52 4.66
CA TRP A 118 4.58 8.64 5.26
C TRP A 118 5.04 10.10 5.25
N ASN A 119 5.67 10.55 6.33
CA ASN A 119 6.23 11.89 6.42
C ASN A 119 7.72 11.88 6.06
N ASP A 120 8.01 12.15 4.79
CA ASP A 120 9.37 12.21 4.24
C ASP A 120 10.16 13.46 4.68
N ASP A 121 9.48 14.46 5.26
CA ASP A 121 10.10 15.73 5.67
C ASP A 121 10.95 15.59 6.95
N ILE A 122 10.87 14.45 7.65
CA ILE A 122 11.60 14.21 8.89
C ILE A 122 12.87 13.41 8.61
N ASP A 123 13.96 14.13 8.40
CA ASP A 123 15.30 13.56 8.28
C ASP A 123 15.85 13.20 9.67
N ILE A 124 15.35 12.12 10.28
CA ILE A 124 15.95 11.59 11.51
C ILE A 124 17.13 10.73 11.09
N GLY A 125 18.34 11.25 11.34
CA GLY A 125 19.64 10.62 11.03
C GLY A 125 19.93 9.27 11.71
N ASP A 126 18.92 8.59 12.25
CA ASP A 126 19.01 7.23 12.76
C ASP A 126 17.88 6.38 12.16
N ARG A 127 18.24 5.21 11.64
CA ARG A 127 17.34 4.31 10.89
C ARG A 127 16.18 3.78 11.75
N SER A 128 16.25 3.99 13.06
CA SER A 128 15.32 3.49 14.06
C SER A 128 14.05 4.34 14.27
N LYS A 129 13.96 5.56 13.72
CA LYS A 129 12.79 6.45 13.95
C LYS A 129 12.29 7.15 12.68
N ARG A 130 12.60 6.59 11.52
CA ARG A 130 12.18 7.18 10.25
C ARG A 130 10.67 7.03 10.09
N TYR A 131 10.02 8.09 9.62
CA TYR A 131 8.63 8.12 9.16
C TYR A 131 7.56 8.08 10.27
N LEU A 132 7.28 9.26 10.83
CA LEU A 132 5.95 9.51 11.39
C LEU A 132 4.94 9.59 10.24
N LEU A 133 3.68 9.27 10.54
CA LEU A 133 2.60 9.48 9.60
C LEU A 133 2.11 10.92 9.69
N LYS A 134 1.69 11.47 8.55
CA LYS A 134 0.94 12.74 8.48
C LYS A 134 -0.36 12.54 7.72
N SER A 135 -1.40 13.23 8.14
CA SER A 135 -2.61 13.36 7.32
C SER A 135 -2.50 14.59 6.42
N VAL A 136 -2.80 14.40 5.13
CA VAL A 136 -2.85 15.46 4.12
C VAL A 136 -4.03 16.41 4.38
N THR A 137 -5.14 15.89 4.91
CA THR A 137 -6.38 16.66 5.12
C THR A 137 -6.54 17.14 6.55
N ASN A 138 -6.04 16.41 7.55
CA ASN A 138 -6.20 16.72 8.96
C ASN A 138 -4.88 17.15 9.62
N ARG A 139 -4.70 18.45 9.83
CA ARG A 139 -3.49 19.01 10.49
C ARG A 139 -3.35 18.60 11.96
N ASN A 140 -4.43 18.19 12.61
CA ASN A 140 -4.44 17.74 14.00
C ASN A 140 -4.31 16.21 14.12
N PHE A 141 -3.96 15.53 13.02
CA PHE A 141 -3.69 14.11 13.05
C PHE A 141 -2.51 13.84 14.00
N GLY A 142 -2.76 12.95 14.97
CA GLY A 142 -1.78 12.55 15.97
C GLY A 142 -1.83 11.05 16.14
N LEU A 143 -0.66 10.47 16.39
CA LEU A 143 -0.49 9.04 16.61
C LEU A 143 -0.56 8.73 18.10
N ASP A 144 -1.28 7.68 18.45
CA ASP A 144 -1.29 7.12 19.80
C ASP A 144 -0.21 6.03 19.98
N ALA A 145 -0.06 5.53 21.22
CA ALA A 145 0.94 4.50 21.53
C ALA A 145 0.76 3.21 20.72
N GLU A 146 -0.48 2.85 20.39
CA GLU A 146 -0.80 1.66 19.61
C GLU A 146 -0.49 1.84 18.12
N ASP A 147 -0.63 3.07 17.60
CA ASP A 147 -0.18 3.41 16.25
C ASP A 147 1.34 3.30 16.14
N PHE A 148 2.10 3.78 17.13
CA PHE A 148 3.56 3.61 17.15
C PHE A 148 3.99 2.15 17.16
N ARG A 149 3.25 1.31 17.91
CA ARG A 149 3.48 -0.14 17.92
C ARG A 149 3.24 -0.74 16.54
N MET A 150 2.11 -0.43 15.91
CA MET A 150 1.80 -0.87 14.55
C MET A 150 2.89 -0.46 13.55
N LEU A 151 3.36 0.79 13.61
CA LEU A 151 4.44 1.27 12.74
C LEU A 151 5.76 0.55 12.99
N GLY A 152 6.06 0.20 14.24
CA GLY A 152 7.23 -0.62 14.58
C GLY A 152 7.17 -2.00 13.92
N VAL A 153 6.00 -2.63 13.86
CA VAL A 153 5.79 -3.90 13.13
C VAL A 153 6.11 -3.72 11.64
N PHE A 154 5.61 -2.65 11.02
CA PHE A 154 5.85 -2.38 9.59
C PHE A 154 7.33 -2.19 9.31
N GLN A 155 7.99 -1.31 10.07
CA GLN A 155 9.42 -1.05 9.89
C GLN A 155 10.29 -2.29 10.06
N ASN A 156 9.99 -3.13 11.06
CA ASN A 156 10.72 -4.37 11.29
C ASN A 156 10.54 -5.34 10.11
N LEU A 157 9.31 -5.49 9.64
CA LEU A 157 8.99 -6.35 8.51
C LEU A 157 9.64 -5.86 7.21
N ASP A 158 9.50 -4.57 6.91
CA ASP A 158 10.01 -3.96 5.67
C ASP A 158 11.54 -4.01 5.63
N CYS A 159 12.19 -3.77 6.78
CA CYS A 159 13.64 -3.96 6.92
C CYS A 159 14.06 -5.43 6.75
N ARG A 160 13.32 -6.38 7.33
CA ARG A 160 13.63 -7.81 7.22
C ARG A 160 13.49 -8.32 5.79
N LEU A 161 12.45 -7.89 5.09
CA LEU A 161 12.18 -8.27 3.71
C LEU A 161 13.01 -7.47 2.69
N ASN A 162 13.68 -6.39 3.12
CA ASN A 162 14.44 -5.47 2.27
C ASN A 162 13.60 -4.96 1.10
N THR A 163 12.45 -4.41 1.44
CA THR A 163 11.41 -3.92 0.51
C THR A 163 11.04 -2.49 0.87
N SER A 164 10.61 -1.70 -0.12
CA SER A 164 10.07 -0.36 0.11
C SER A 164 8.79 -0.44 0.95
N ASP A 165 8.47 0.65 1.66
CA ASP A 165 7.27 0.73 2.49
C ASP A 165 6.00 0.81 1.61
N ILE A 166 4.90 0.15 2.01
CA ILE A 166 3.61 0.28 1.31
C ILE A 166 3.10 1.73 1.47
N PRO A 167 2.65 2.39 0.39
CA PRO A 167 2.08 3.73 0.50
C PRO A 167 0.77 3.72 1.29
N HIS A 168 0.37 4.86 1.83
CA HIS A 168 -0.82 5.01 2.67
C HIS A 168 -0.93 3.90 3.74
N PRO A 169 0.00 3.85 4.69
CA PRO A 169 0.17 2.71 5.60
C PRO A 169 -0.86 2.65 6.73
N TYR A 170 -1.90 3.48 6.70
CA TYR A 170 -2.84 3.63 7.80
C TYR A 170 -4.26 3.24 7.37
N PRO A 171 -5.02 2.51 8.21
CA PRO A 171 -6.40 2.17 7.89
C PRO A 171 -7.37 3.28 8.29
N LEU A 172 -8.52 3.32 7.63
CA LEU A 172 -9.73 3.93 8.13
C LEU A 172 -10.14 3.20 9.41
N LEU A 173 -10.07 3.92 10.53
CA LEU A 173 -10.44 3.40 11.84
C LEU A 173 -11.91 3.74 12.15
N PRO A 174 -12.74 2.75 12.53
CA PRO A 174 -14.09 3.01 12.99
C PRO A 174 -14.08 3.86 14.26
N LEU A 175 -15.21 4.49 14.55
CA LEU A 175 -15.40 5.18 15.82
C LEU A 175 -15.13 4.20 16.99
N SER A 176 -14.39 4.67 18.00
CA SER A 176 -14.13 3.86 19.19
C SER A 176 -15.44 3.62 19.95
N ILE A 177 -15.76 2.35 20.19
CA ILE A 177 -16.93 1.91 20.97
C ILE A 177 -16.44 0.90 22.01
N PRO A 178 -15.86 1.37 23.13
CA PRO A 178 -15.25 0.51 24.12
C PRO A 178 -16.20 -0.59 24.63
N ALA A 179 -15.62 -1.74 24.99
CA ALA A 179 -16.39 -2.81 25.63
C ALA A 179 -16.95 -2.32 26.99
N PRO A 180 -18.19 -2.68 27.34
CA PRO A 180 -18.74 -2.32 28.64
C PRO A 180 -17.90 -2.94 29.76
N ALA A 181 -17.60 -2.16 30.80
CA ALA A 181 -16.83 -2.65 31.94
C ALA A 181 -17.51 -3.87 32.57
N PRO A 182 -16.75 -4.87 33.07
CA PRO A 182 -17.32 -6.04 33.72
C PRO A 182 -18.00 -5.61 35.02
N SER A 183 -19.31 -5.37 34.96
CA SER A 183 -20.09 -4.93 36.11
C SER A 183 -20.27 -6.11 37.08
N LYS A 184 -19.76 -5.97 38.30
CA LYS A 184 -20.05 -6.87 39.41
C LYS A 184 -21.52 -6.67 39.80
N LYS A 185 -22.40 -7.54 39.29
CA LYS A 185 -23.80 -7.75 39.70
C LYS A 185 -24.69 -6.50 39.70
N LEU A 186 -25.61 -6.43 38.73
CA LEU A 186 -27.01 -6.15 39.07
C LEU A 186 -27.92 -6.78 38.00
N THR A 187 -28.77 -7.71 38.44
CA THR A 187 -29.82 -8.32 37.64
C THR A 187 -30.90 -7.28 37.34
N PHE A 188 -30.74 -6.52 36.25
CA PHE A 188 -31.84 -5.78 35.65
C PHE A 188 -32.22 -6.42 34.32
N ARG A 189 -33.39 -7.05 34.30
CA ARG A 189 -33.95 -7.77 33.16
C ARG A 189 -34.44 -6.75 32.11
N GLY A 190 -33.51 -6.28 31.29
CA GLY A 190 -33.78 -5.53 30.07
C GLY A 190 -33.04 -6.17 28.90
N LYS A 191 -33.67 -7.15 28.23
CA LYS A 191 -33.16 -7.69 26.95
C LYS A 191 -33.32 -6.60 25.88
N LYS A 192 -32.28 -5.81 25.57
CA LYS A 192 -32.19 -4.89 24.41
C LYS A 192 -30.86 -4.10 24.20
N PRO A 193 -29.87 -4.00 25.11
CA PRO A 193 -28.70 -3.14 24.88
C PRO A 193 -27.74 -3.69 23.81
N ASP A 194 -27.63 -5.01 23.68
CA ASP A 194 -26.64 -5.63 22.77
C ASP A 194 -26.94 -5.34 21.29
N LYS A 195 -28.21 -5.40 20.87
CA LYS A 195 -28.59 -5.18 19.46
C LYS A 195 -28.37 -3.73 19.00
N VAL A 196 -28.54 -2.75 19.89
CA VAL A 196 -28.27 -1.34 19.56
C VAL A 196 -26.77 -1.13 19.40
N ARG A 197 -25.95 -1.70 20.30
CA ARG A 197 -24.49 -1.61 20.22
C ARG A 197 -23.95 -2.33 18.97
N GLU A 198 -24.46 -3.53 18.66
CA GLU A 198 -24.17 -4.24 17.41
C GLU A 198 -24.45 -3.36 16.19
N SER A 199 -25.61 -2.70 16.15
CA SER A 199 -25.96 -1.79 15.06
C SER A 199 -25.04 -0.56 14.99
N CYS A 200 -24.63 0.01 16.13
CA CYS A 200 -23.68 1.12 16.16
C CYS A 200 -22.29 0.69 15.66
N ILE A 201 -21.85 -0.51 16.02
CA ILE A 201 -20.56 -1.07 15.56
C ILE A 201 -20.60 -1.34 14.06
N ALA A 202 -21.67 -1.95 13.56
CA ALA A 202 -21.85 -2.17 12.12
C ALA A 202 -21.83 -0.84 11.35
N HIS A 203 -22.50 0.20 11.88
CA HIS A 203 -22.47 1.53 11.27
C HIS A 203 -21.07 2.16 11.29
N ALA A 204 -20.35 2.06 12.40
CA ALA A 204 -18.99 2.57 12.53
C ALA A 204 -18.02 1.91 11.53
N TYR A 205 -18.16 0.60 11.28
CA TYR A 205 -17.38 -0.08 10.24
C TYR A 205 -17.74 0.37 8.82
N ALA A 206 -19.04 0.54 8.53
CA ALA A 206 -19.50 1.02 7.24
C ALA A 206 -18.96 2.42 6.92
N GLU A 207 -18.97 3.34 7.90
CA GLU A 207 -18.41 4.69 7.76
C GLU A 207 -16.89 4.67 7.60
N ALA A 208 -16.19 3.77 8.29
CA ALA A 208 -14.74 3.60 8.15
C ALA A 208 -14.37 2.65 7.01
N SER A 209 -14.97 2.84 5.83
CA SER A 209 -14.63 2.05 4.64
C SER A 209 -14.77 2.85 3.35
N ASN A 210 -14.01 2.44 2.34
CA ASN A 210 -14.08 2.99 0.99
C ASN A 210 -15.11 2.25 0.11
N ALA A 211 -16.16 1.66 0.69
CA ALA A 211 -17.12 0.80 -0.02
C ALA A 211 -17.66 1.41 -1.34
N PHE A 212 -17.92 2.72 -1.34
CA PHE A 212 -18.43 3.46 -2.50
C PHE A 212 -17.36 3.89 -3.51
N GLN A 213 -16.09 3.87 -3.11
CA GLN A 213 -14.93 4.28 -3.92
C GLN A 213 -14.12 3.09 -4.43
N LEU A 214 -14.52 1.86 -4.09
CA LEU A 214 -13.84 0.66 -4.51
C LEU A 214 -13.95 0.52 -6.03
N SER A 215 -12.85 0.17 -6.70
CA SER A 215 -12.90 -0.11 -8.13
C SER A 215 -13.91 -1.24 -8.40
N ARG A 216 -14.60 -1.21 -9.55
CA ARG A 216 -15.60 -2.23 -9.91
C ARG A 216 -15.04 -3.65 -9.83
N ASN A 217 -13.75 -3.82 -10.18
CA ASN A 217 -13.08 -5.11 -10.15
C ASN A 217 -12.92 -5.64 -8.71
N TYR A 218 -12.73 -4.76 -7.74
CA TYR A 218 -12.58 -5.12 -6.33
C TYR A 218 -13.90 -5.18 -5.58
N ALA A 219 -14.92 -4.42 -6.02
CA ALA A 219 -16.28 -4.50 -5.47
C ALA A 219 -16.87 -5.92 -5.63
N GLU A 220 -16.43 -6.64 -6.65
CA GLU A 220 -16.84 -8.02 -6.90
C GLU A 220 -15.98 -9.07 -6.19
N ASN A 221 -14.88 -8.69 -5.51
CA ASN A 221 -13.97 -9.63 -4.85
C ASN A 221 -14.64 -10.38 -3.68
N ASP A 222 -14.55 -11.71 -3.70
CA ASP A 222 -15.23 -12.56 -2.72
C ASP A 222 -14.60 -12.52 -1.32
N LEU A 223 -13.28 -12.31 -1.20
CA LEU A 223 -12.63 -12.15 0.10
C LEU A 223 -13.08 -10.84 0.73
N ALA A 224 -13.12 -9.73 -0.03
CA ALA A 224 -13.60 -8.44 0.48
C ALA A 224 -15.04 -8.53 0.99
N LYS A 225 -15.94 -9.19 0.24
CA LYS A 225 -17.33 -9.43 0.69
C LYS A 225 -17.39 -10.31 1.95
N ALA A 226 -16.56 -11.35 2.01
CA ALA A 226 -16.48 -12.23 3.18
C ALA A 226 -15.94 -11.49 4.41
N PHE A 227 -14.97 -10.59 4.22
CA PHE A 227 -14.39 -9.75 5.24
C PHE A 227 -15.41 -8.79 5.84
N ILE A 228 -16.22 -8.12 5.01
CA ILE A 228 -17.30 -7.23 5.48
C ILE A 228 -18.25 -7.99 6.42
N ARG A 229 -18.71 -9.17 6.00
CA ARG A 229 -19.58 -10.03 6.83
C ARG A 229 -18.88 -10.51 8.10
N PHE A 230 -17.59 -10.80 8.01
CA PHE A 230 -16.79 -11.19 9.17
C PHE A 230 -16.70 -10.04 10.17
N GLU A 231 -16.42 -8.80 9.76
CA GLU A 231 -16.36 -7.65 10.67
C GLU A 231 -17.70 -7.35 11.34
N GLU A 232 -18.80 -7.51 10.61
CA GLU A 232 -20.16 -7.37 11.16
C GLU A 232 -20.49 -8.46 12.20
N ALA A 233 -19.97 -9.67 12.01
CA ALA A 233 -20.23 -10.82 12.88
C ALA A 233 -19.21 -11.00 14.01
N ASP A 234 -18.05 -10.34 13.95
CA ASP A 234 -16.95 -10.55 14.88
C ASP A 234 -17.24 -9.94 16.25
N GLN A 235 -17.81 -10.78 17.13
CA GLN A 235 -17.98 -10.58 18.59
C GLN A 235 -17.89 -9.12 19.06
N PRO A 236 -18.87 -8.28 18.69
CA PRO A 236 -18.81 -6.85 18.93
C PRO A 236 -18.66 -6.52 20.43
N SER A 237 -19.10 -7.41 21.32
CA SER A 237 -19.11 -7.27 22.79
C SER A 237 -17.74 -7.27 23.47
N GLU A 238 -16.70 -7.83 22.86
CA GLU A 238 -15.45 -8.14 23.58
C GLU A 238 -14.30 -7.17 23.34
N VAL A 239 -14.28 -6.51 22.18
CA VAL A 239 -13.18 -5.63 21.75
C VAL A 239 -13.74 -4.35 21.14
N ASP A 240 -13.01 -3.24 21.31
CA ASP A 240 -13.34 -2.01 20.61
C ASP A 240 -13.17 -2.23 19.08
N PRO A 241 -14.18 -1.94 18.24
CA PRO A 241 -14.04 -2.07 16.78
C PRO A 241 -12.81 -1.35 16.21
N ARG A 242 -12.37 -0.24 16.84
CA ARG A 242 -11.16 0.50 16.45
C ARG A 242 -9.90 -0.34 16.62
N GLU A 243 -9.72 -0.92 17.79
CA GLU A 243 -8.56 -1.77 18.10
C GLU A 243 -8.57 -3.04 17.24
N ALA A 244 -9.75 -3.66 17.07
CA ALA A 244 -9.90 -4.82 16.19
C ALA A 244 -9.53 -4.50 14.74
N ARG A 245 -9.95 -3.34 14.20
CA ARG A 245 -9.58 -2.92 12.84
C ARG A 245 -8.08 -2.70 12.70
N ARG A 246 -7.42 -2.12 13.70
CA ARG A 246 -5.97 -1.91 13.72
C ARG A 246 -5.20 -3.24 13.65
N GLU A 247 -5.58 -4.24 14.45
CA GLU A 247 -4.95 -5.57 14.41
C GLU A 247 -5.16 -6.30 13.07
N ARG A 248 -6.37 -6.18 12.50
CA ARG A 248 -6.66 -6.75 11.18
C ARG A 248 -5.82 -6.08 10.10
N TRP A 249 -5.67 -4.75 10.15
CA TRP A 249 -4.82 -4.00 9.24
C TRP A 249 -3.37 -4.44 9.29
N ILE A 250 -2.82 -4.69 10.48
CA ILE A 250 -1.46 -5.22 10.62
C ILE A 250 -1.30 -6.51 9.82
N ILE A 251 -2.24 -7.45 9.95
CA ILE A 251 -2.19 -8.72 9.22
C ILE A 251 -2.32 -8.49 7.70
N VAL A 252 -3.19 -7.57 7.26
CA VAL A 252 -3.33 -7.21 5.84
C VAL A 252 -2.01 -6.66 5.29
N TYR A 253 -1.39 -5.71 5.98
CA TYR A 253 -0.08 -5.15 5.64
C TYR A 253 0.97 -6.24 5.54
N CYS A 254 1.09 -7.08 6.58
CA CYS A 254 2.09 -8.13 6.61
C CYS A 254 1.96 -9.13 5.45
N VAL A 255 0.72 -9.53 5.12
CA VAL A 255 0.48 -10.42 3.98
C VAL A 255 0.88 -9.75 2.68
N MET A 256 0.46 -8.50 2.46
CA MET A 256 0.79 -7.75 1.25
C MET A 256 2.29 -7.59 1.05
N GLN A 257 3.00 -7.16 2.11
CA GLN A 257 4.44 -6.99 2.05
C GLN A 257 5.15 -8.31 1.73
N THR A 258 4.72 -9.39 2.38
CA THR A 258 5.30 -10.73 2.20
C THR A 258 5.09 -11.25 0.78
N ILE A 259 3.90 -11.06 0.18
CA ILE A 259 3.65 -11.50 -1.21
C ILE A 259 4.23 -10.55 -2.26
N ALA A 260 4.47 -9.28 -1.94
CA ALA A 260 5.01 -8.31 -2.89
C ALA A 260 6.36 -8.76 -3.48
N GLY A 261 7.20 -9.42 -2.67
CA GLY A 261 8.49 -9.96 -3.11
C GLY A 261 8.41 -11.10 -4.13
N ILE A 262 7.25 -11.78 -4.25
CA ILE A 262 7.08 -12.94 -5.14
C ILE A 262 5.91 -12.84 -6.13
N SER A 263 5.09 -11.79 -6.04
CA SER A 263 3.90 -11.62 -6.89
C SER A 263 4.15 -10.82 -8.17
N VAL A 264 5.27 -10.11 -8.27
CA VAL A 264 5.61 -9.28 -9.43
C VAL A 264 6.49 -10.08 -10.38
N ASP A 265 6.07 -10.20 -11.64
CA ASP A 265 6.89 -10.81 -12.69
C ASP A 265 7.97 -9.84 -13.16
N VAL A 266 9.11 -10.38 -13.61
CA VAL A 266 10.14 -9.59 -14.29
C VAL A 266 9.51 -8.75 -15.43
N PRO A 267 9.84 -7.46 -15.51
CA PRO A 267 9.42 -6.59 -16.60
C PRO A 267 9.83 -7.12 -17.98
N HIS A 268 9.08 -6.74 -19.02
CA HIS A 268 9.40 -7.04 -20.43
C HIS A 268 9.45 -8.53 -20.84
N LEU A 269 9.04 -9.47 -19.98
CA LEU A 269 8.82 -10.85 -20.41
C LEU A 269 7.67 -10.93 -21.42
N SER A 270 7.92 -11.56 -22.56
CA SER A 270 6.92 -11.72 -23.63
C SER A 270 5.84 -12.76 -23.30
N PHE A 271 6.16 -13.75 -22.46
CA PHE A 271 5.28 -14.87 -22.13
C PHE A 271 5.06 -14.95 -20.62
N LYS A 272 3.90 -14.49 -20.17
CA LYS A 272 3.47 -14.49 -18.76
C LYS A 272 2.19 -15.29 -18.48
N GLY A 273 1.47 -15.66 -19.54
CA GLY A 273 0.18 -16.36 -19.46
C GLY A 273 0.36 -17.84 -19.14
N ASP A 274 -0.61 -18.40 -18.41
CA ASP A 274 -0.79 -19.84 -18.16
C ASP A 274 0.43 -20.59 -17.60
N VAL A 275 1.29 -19.88 -16.87
CA VAL A 275 2.43 -20.47 -16.16
C VAL A 275 2.21 -20.44 -14.66
N SER A 276 2.35 -21.61 -14.04
CA SER A 276 2.21 -21.78 -12.58
C SER A 276 3.51 -21.51 -11.82
N TYR A 277 4.67 -21.47 -12.51
CA TYR A 277 5.94 -21.15 -11.87
C TYR A 277 6.16 -19.64 -11.81
N PHE A 278 6.93 -19.22 -10.82
CA PHE A 278 7.27 -17.83 -10.58
C PHE A 278 8.20 -17.26 -11.66
N LEU A 279 7.97 -16.00 -12.06
CA LEU A 279 8.70 -15.31 -13.13
C LEU A 279 9.55 -14.14 -12.60
N ASN A 280 9.94 -14.19 -11.34
CA ASN A 280 10.59 -13.10 -10.60
C ASN A 280 12.01 -13.46 -10.12
N ALA A 281 12.69 -14.35 -10.84
CA ALA A 281 14.10 -14.65 -10.58
C ALA A 281 14.93 -13.36 -10.71
N ARG A 282 15.93 -13.17 -9.82
CA ARG A 282 16.84 -12.04 -9.93
C ARG A 282 17.70 -12.17 -11.18
N LEU A 283 17.90 -11.05 -11.86
CA LEU A 283 18.68 -10.91 -13.08
C LEU A 283 20.12 -10.45 -12.81
N ALA A 284 20.45 -10.13 -11.56
CA ALA A 284 21.79 -9.79 -11.13
C ALA A 284 22.78 -10.93 -11.46
N GLY A 285 23.93 -10.56 -12.05
CA GLY A 285 24.97 -11.53 -12.42
C GLY A 285 24.69 -12.32 -13.69
N LEU A 286 23.61 -12.03 -14.43
CA LEU A 286 23.44 -12.59 -15.76
C LEU A 286 24.54 -12.10 -16.71
N PRO A 287 25.09 -12.97 -17.58
CA PRO A 287 25.99 -12.55 -18.65
C PRO A 287 25.40 -11.42 -19.51
N PRO A 288 26.23 -10.63 -20.22
CA PRO A 288 25.73 -9.62 -21.14
C PRO A 288 25.23 -10.30 -22.44
N TRP A 289 24.06 -10.96 -22.37
CA TRP A 289 23.46 -11.71 -23.48
C TRP A 289 22.99 -10.83 -24.66
N SER A 290 23.06 -9.49 -24.53
CA SER A 290 22.71 -8.56 -25.61
C SER A 290 23.76 -7.46 -25.78
N PRO A 291 24.18 -7.15 -27.02
CA PRO A 291 24.96 -5.95 -27.35
C PRO A 291 24.11 -4.67 -27.37
N THR A 292 22.83 -4.75 -26.98
CA THR A 292 21.92 -3.60 -26.91
C THR A 292 21.91 -3.06 -25.49
N ASP A 293 21.94 -1.73 -25.30
CA ASP A 293 21.83 -1.02 -24.01
C ASP A 293 20.47 -1.20 -23.29
N LYS A 294 19.78 -2.32 -23.50
CA LYS A 294 18.55 -2.63 -22.78
C LYS A 294 18.91 -3.02 -21.35
N ILE A 295 18.67 -2.09 -20.43
CA ILE A 295 18.76 -2.33 -18.99
C ILE A 295 17.66 -3.32 -18.63
N PHE A 296 18.05 -4.56 -18.30
CA PHE A 296 17.14 -5.52 -17.70
C PHE A 296 16.86 -5.10 -16.27
N MET A 297 15.59 -4.85 -15.95
CA MET A 297 15.16 -4.48 -14.61
C MET A 297 14.66 -5.74 -13.89
N ASP A 298 15.05 -5.87 -12.63
CA ASP A 298 14.47 -6.88 -11.74
C ASP A 298 12.99 -6.61 -11.48
N ALA A 299 12.26 -7.65 -11.11
CA ALA A 299 10.93 -7.46 -10.51
C ALA A 299 11.06 -6.64 -9.23
N SER A 300 10.30 -5.55 -9.13
CA SER A 300 10.25 -4.70 -7.94
C SER A 300 8.89 -4.81 -7.25
N CYS A 301 8.89 -4.84 -5.91
CA CYS A 301 7.65 -4.79 -5.11
C CYS A 301 6.79 -3.56 -5.44
N GLU A 302 7.40 -2.46 -5.88
CA GLU A 302 6.76 -1.21 -6.28
C GLU A 302 5.88 -1.35 -7.54
N GLN A 303 6.03 -2.44 -8.28
CA GLN A 303 5.17 -2.76 -9.43
C GLN A 303 3.93 -3.57 -9.01
N SER A 304 3.80 -3.92 -7.74
CA SER A 304 2.60 -4.56 -7.23
C SER A 304 1.48 -3.54 -6.98
N HIS A 305 0.29 -4.05 -6.68
CA HIS A 305 -0.94 -3.28 -6.71
C HIS A 305 -0.95 -2.04 -5.80
N CYS A 306 -0.48 -2.16 -4.56
CA CYS A 306 -0.59 -1.07 -3.59
C CYS A 306 0.27 0.15 -3.94
N TRP A 307 1.43 -0.04 -4.58
CA TRP A 307 2.26 1.05 -5.06
C TRP A 307 1.67 1.70 -6.32
N THR A 308 1.34 0.90 -7.33
CA THR A 308 0.77 1.40 -8.58
C THR A 308 -0.58 2.12 -8.39
N THR A 309 -1.41 1.66 -7.45
CA THR A 309 -2.70 2.29 -7.18
C THR A 309 -2.57 3.61 -6.41
N ALA A 310 -1.59 3.73 -5.52
CA ALA A 310 -1.31 4.99 -4.85
C ALA A 310 -0.89 6.09 -5.83
N GLU A 311 -0.07 5.75 -6.84
CA GLU A 311 0.27 6.67 -7.93
C GLU A 311 -0.98 7.14 -8.68
N MET A 312 -1.91 6.23 -9.00
CA MET A 312 -3.18 6.59 -9.64
C MET A 312 -4.03 7.53 -8.78
N TRP A 313 -4.07 7.33 -7.46
CA TRP A 313 -4.77 8.23 -6.54
C TRP A 313 -4.14 9.63 -6.53
N ALA A 314 -2.81 9.71 -6.54
CA ALA A 314 -2.09 10.98 -6.60
C ALA A 314 -2.37 11.73 -7.91
N SER A 315 -2.37 11.03 -9.05
CA SER A 315 -2.70 11.62 -10.36
C SER A 315 -4.14 12.15 -10.41
N ASN A 316 -5.12 11.39 -9.92
CA ASN A 316 -6.53 11.81 -9.91
C ASN A 316 -6.77 13.06 -9.04
N ASN A 317 -6.04 13.20 -7.94
CA ASN A 317 -6.12 14.39 -7.10
C ASN A 317 -5.55 15.63 -7.82
N TYR A 318 -4.47 15.47 -8.60
CA TYR A 318 -3.91 16.56 -9.40
C TYR A 318 -4.88 17.03 -10.50
N ASP A 319 -5.53 16.09 -11.21
CA ASP A 319 -6.53 16.41 -12.24
C ASP A 319 -7.80 17.06 -11.66
N SER A 320 -8.21 16.64 -10.47
CA SER A 320 -9.33 17.27 -9.76
C SER A 320 -8.98 18.72 -9.36
N LEU A 321 -7.79 18.96 -8.81
CA LEU A 321 -7.34 20.32 -8.44
C LEU A 321 -7.12 21.23 -9.66
N SER A 322 -6.61 20.69 -10.77
CA SER A 322 -6.42 21.44 -12.01
C SER A 322 -7.75 21.82 -12.68
N SER A 323 -8.75 20.93 -12.64
CA SER A 323 -10.11 21.20 -13.16
C SER A 323 -10.87 22.25 -12.33
N LEU A 324 -10.71 22.24 -11.00
CA LEU A 324 -11.23 23.28 -10.10
C LEU A 324 -10.57 24.65 -10.36
N ASN A 325 -9.27 24.68 -10.61
CA ASN A 325 -8.56 25.92 -10.96
C ASN A 325 -8.95 26.47 -12.34
N ARG A 326 -9.22 25.60 -13.34
CA ARG A 326 -9.75 26.00 -14.65
C ARG A 326 -11.17 26.57 -14.57
N SER A 327 -12.01 25.96 -13.73
CA SER A 327 -13.38 26.44 -13.49
C SER A 327 -13.41 27.81 -12.82
N ASN A 328 -12.43 28.10 -11.95
CA ASN A 328 -12.28 29.41 -11.31
C ASN A 328 -11.65 30.48 -12.21
N SER A 329 -10.85 30.10 -13.24
CA SER A 329 -10.35 31.06 -14.23
C SER A 329 -11.45 31.47 -15.24
N ASP A 330 -12.34 30.55 -15.59
CA ASP A 330 -13.43 30.84 -16.53
C ASP A 330 -14.53 31.70 -15.87
N ALA A 331 -14.77 31.54 -14.56
CA ALA A 331 -15.73 32.37 -13.82
C ALA A 331 -15.29 33.82 -13.60
N ASN A 332 -14.00 34.14 -13.72
CA ASN A 332 -13.47 35.50 -13.54
C ASN A 332 -13.28 36.26 -14.86
N THR A 333 -13.53 35.64 -16.02
CA THR A 333 -13.27 36.25 -17.34
C THR A 333 -14.56 36.75 -18.02
N GLU A 334 -15.75 36.44 -17.50
CA GLU A 334 -17.04 36.94 -18.02
C GLU A 334 -17.63 38.10 -17.20
N ARG A 335 -16.82 39.13 -16.85
CA ARG A 335 -17.41 40.39 -16.34
C ARG A 335 -16.49 41.61 -16.47
N LEU A 336 -16.17 42.01 -17.69
CA LEU A 336 -16.20 43.42 -18.15
C LEU A 336 -15.61 43.50 -19.57
N GLU A 337 -16.45 43.40 -20.60
CA GLU A 337 -16.23 44.20 -21.81
C GLU A 337 -17.56 44.61 -22.45
N SER A 338 -17.53 45.84 -22.97
CA SER A 338 -18.42 46.48 -23.94
C SER A 338 -19.64 47.26 -23.45
N ARG A 339 -19.51 48.60 -23.47
CA ARG A 339 -20.50 49.51 -24.09
C ARG A 339 -19.82 50.80 -24.58
N PRO A 340 -20.38 51.50 -25.58
CA PRO A 340 -19.63 52.04 -26.71
C PRO A 340 -19.50 53.57 -26.70
N LEU A 341 -18.55 54.06 -27.50
CA LEU A 341 -18.19 55.46 -27.72
C LEU A 341 -19.22 56.24 -28.56
N SER A 342 -19.30 57.56 -28.31
CA SER A 342 -19.74 58.59 -29.26
C SER A 342 -19.04 59.93 -28.97
N PRO A 343 -18.94 60.86 -29.95
CA PRO A 343 -17.76 61.71 -30.14
C PRO A 343 -17.98 63.23 -29.91
N GLU A 344 -16.89 64.00 -30.12
CA GLU A 344 -16.73 65.48 -30.17
C GLU A 344 -16.42 66.20 -28.84
N SER A 345 -15.55 67.21 -28.70
CA SER A 345 -14.53 67.84 -29.57
C SER A 345 -13.69 68.85 -28.74
N GLN A 346 -12.51 69.23 -29.27
CA GLN A 346 -11.71 70.47 -29.07
C GLN A 346 -10.69 70.62 -27.91
N SER A 347 -9.43 70.87 -28.34
CA SER A 347 -8.43 71.88 -27.89
C SER A 347 -7.90 71.79 -26.45
N SER A 348 -6.59 71.81 -26.13
CA SER A 348 -5.55 72.74 -26.57
C SER A 348 -4.16 72.26 -26.11
N SER A 349 -3.15 72.43 -26.98
CA SER A 349 -1.74 72.80 -26.74
C SER A 349 -1.12 72.76 -25.33
N LEU A 350 0.06 72.12 -25.21
CA LEU A 350 1.36 72.82 -25.08
C LEU A 350 2.54 71.84 -25.15
N SER A 351 3.64 72.38 -25.69
CA SER A 351 4.85 71.74 -26.20
C SER A 351 6.07 71.89 -25.27
N PHE A 352 7.17 71.19 -25.63
CA PHE A 352 8.59 71.38 -25.25
C PHE A 352 9.01 70.85 -23.86
N PHE A 353 10.18 70.21 -23.65
CA PHE A 353 11.46 70.17 -24.37
C PHE A 353 12.13 68.78 -24.31
N ASP A 354 12.85 68.49 -25.38
CA ASP A 354 13.86 67.46 -25.62
C ASP A 354 15.17 67.74 -24.84
N SER A 355 15.91 66.69 -24.43
CA SER A 355 17.35 66.52 -24.72
C SER A 355 18.04 65.48 -23.81
N GLY A 356 18.76 64.53 -24.43
CA GLY A 356 20.14 64.24 -24.01
C GLY A 356 20.49 62.88 -23.38
N ASN A 357 20.64 61.85 -24.22
CA ASN A 357 21.56 60.70 -24.04
C ASN A 357 23.05 61.17 -24.01
N PRO A 358 24.12 60.32 -23.87
CA PRO A 358 24.29 58.96 -23.30
C PRO A 358 25.61 58.75 -22.46
N THR A 359 25.84 57.52 -21.92
CA THR A 359 27.05 56.71 -21.50
C THR A 359 28.53 57.22 -21.61
N PRO A 360 29.63 56.50 -21.21
CA PRO A 360 29.90 55.29 -20.35
C PRO A 360 31.22 55.36 -19.45
N ILE A 361 31.65 54.20 -18.88
CA ILE A 361 33.05 53.69 -18.62
C ILE A 361 33.61 53.60 -17.17
N GLY A 362 34.17 52.40 -16.84
CA GLY A 362 35.33 52.15 -15.93
C GLY A 362 35.03 51.13 -14.81
N LEU A 363 35.38 49.83 -14.85
CA LEU A 363 36.66 49.08 -14.90
C LEU A 363 37.53 49.14 -13.60
N LEU A 364 37.99 47.93 -13.18
CA LEU A 364 39.10 47.59 -12.24
C LEU A 364 38.74 47.52 -10.73
N GLU A 365 39.26 46.62 -9.88
CA GLU A 365 40.13 45.44 -10.00
C GLU A 365 40.11 44.62 -8.69
N ALA A 366 40.75 43.45 -8.75
CA ALA A 366 40.99 42.46 -7.70
C ALA A 366 41.80 42.91 -6.46
N LYS A 367 41.63 42.15 -5.36
CA LYS A 367 42.60 41.70 -4.31
C LYS A 367 41.79 40.98 -3.22
N GLY A 368 42.12 39.82 -2.63
CA GLY A 368 43.35 39.03 -2.55
C GLY A 368 43.71 38.78 -1.06
N GLY A 369 43.78 37.51 -0.63
CA GLY A 369 44.35 37.01 0.64
C GLY A 369 43.39 37.03 1.85
N LEU A 370 43.24 35.98 2.67
CA LEU A 370 44.10 34.84 3.05
C LEU A 370 43.23 33.63 3.41
#